data_AF-A0A667ZTV4-F1
#
_entry.id   AF-A0A667ZTV4-F1
#
_cell.length_a   1.000
_cell.length_b   1.000
_cell.length_c   1.000
_cell.angle_alpha   90.00
_cell.angle_beta   90.00
_cell.angle_gamma   90.00
#
_symmetry.space_group_name_H-M   'P 1'
#
loop_
_entity.id
_entity.type
_entity.pdbx_description
1 polymer ?
#
loop_
_entity_poly.entity_id
_entity_poly.type
_entity_poly.pdbx_seq_one_letter_code
_entity_poly.pdbx_strand_id
1 'polypeptide(L)'
;MNRLCFQSMLAKQKSLLETVDALDQECEELQKQLGEREERHTDLQDQLRLMSEEKEQLLAQFAQQEALCSELQQEKQTLETYVGELKNTVAELREEAHDLRQRERLLVAFPELSPLAQVQPQSTGNVVLDMEQQLQANCVRIRVLEQENSTLHGSLERLRERAQHNATTVRQSSSAAQWEYGMRRRRADRGEHAPRSAGSGDHVSSAASALSAVSAPSLLVHRHNLQLDTGSTAAKTYTKTCRASFLSRSSGLNQRKK
;
A
#
# COMPACT_ATOMS: atom_id res chain seq x y z
N MET A 1 22.50 113.88 38.39
CA MET A 1 22.39 113.14 37.12
C MET A 1 23.35 111.94 37.03
N ASN A 2 24.65 112.09 37.32
CA ASN A 2 25.66 111.01 37.20
C ASN A 2 25.39 109.73 38.03
N ARG A 3 24.88 109.85 39.27
CA ARG A 3 24.60 108.69 40.14
C ARG A 3 23.47 107.78 39.62
N LEU A 4 22.43 108.37 39.04
CA LEU A 4 21.29 107.64 38.47
C LEU A 4 21.69 106.92 37.17
N CYS A 5 22.55 107.54 36.35
CA CYS A 5 23.12 106.90 35.15
C CYS A 5 23.98 105.68 35.51
N PHE A 6 24.84 105.81 36.53
CA PHE A 6 25.65 104.70 37.02
C PHE A 6 24.80 103.54 37.56
N GLN A 7 23.78 103.84 38.36
CA GLN A 7 22.86 102.82 38.87
C GLN A 7 22.06 102.12 37.74
N SER A 8 21.62 102.87 36.72
CA SER A 8 20.94 102.31 35.55
C SER A 8 21.87 101.39 34.74
N MET A 9 23.13 101.79 34.57
CA MET A 9 24.15 100.99 33.88
C MET A 9 24.41 99.67 34.63
N LEU A 10 24.62 99.72 35.95
CA LEU A 10 24.81 98.52 36.77
C LEU A 10 23.60 97.59 36.73
N ALA A 11 22.38 98.13 36.80
CA ALA A 11 21.16 97.33 36.71
C ALA A 11 21.04 96.62 35.35
N LYS A 12 21.35 97.31 34.24
CA LYS A 12 21.38 96.71 32.90
C LYS A 12 22.45 95.63 32.78
N GLN A 13 23.65 95.88 33.29
CA GLN A 13 24.73 94.89 33.27
C GLN A 13 24.33 93.63 34.04
N LYS A 14 23.73 93.80 35.22
CA LYS A 14 23.25 92.67 36.02
C LYS A 14 22.13 91.89 35.31
N SER A 15 21.15 92.59 34.76
CA SER A 15 20.07 91.97 33.98
C SER A 15 20.60 91.23 32.76
N LEU A 16 21.58 91.79 32.05
CA LEU A 16 22.21 91.12 30.91
C LEU A 16 22.96 89.85 31.33
N LEU A 17 23.69 89.90 32.45
CA LEU A 17 24.37 88.72 32.99
C LEU A 17 23.35 87.62 33.33
N GLU A 18 22.27 87.96 34.02
CA GLU A 18 21.18 87.01 34.34
C GLU A 18 20.55 86.41 33.07
N THR A 19 20.39 87.20 32.00
CA THR A 19 19.89 86.67 30.73
C THR A 19 20.88 85.74 30.02
N VAL A 20 22.18 86.00 30.13
CA VAL A 20 23.20 85.12 29.55
C VAL A 20 23.23 83.80 30.33
N ASP A 21 23.25 83.85 31.66
CA ASP A 21 23.23 82.64 32.50
C ASP A 21 21.97 81.78 32.24
N ALA A 22 20.82 82.41 31.99
CA ALA A 22 19.60 81.71 31.63
C ALA A 22 19.68 81.05 30.24
N LEU A 23 20.23 81.74 29.25
CA LEU A 23 20.44 81.20 27.91
C LEU A 23 21.43 80.03 27.92
N ASP A 24 22.50 80.11 28.71
CA ASP A 24 23.47 79.03 28.84
C ASP A 24 22.80 77.77 29.41
N GLN A 25 21.95 77.91 30.43
CA GLN A 25 21.17 76.81 30.98
C GLN A 25 20.20 76.21 29.95
N GLU A 26 19.51 77.04 29.17
CA GLU A 26 18.64 76.57 28.08
C GLU A 26 19.43 75.82 27.01
N CYS A 27 20.62 76.29 26.65
CA CYS A 27 21.51 75.62 25.70
C CYS A 27 21.97 74.25 26.22
N GLU A 28 22.37 74.14 27.48
CA GLU A 28 22.77 72.86 28.10
C GLU A 28 21.61 71.86 28.14
N GLU A 29 20.41 72.30 28.53
CA GLU A 29 19.21 71.47 28.59
C GLU A 29 18.80 71.00 27.18
N LEU A 30 18.82 71.89 26.18
CA LEU A 30 18.55 71.53 24.79
C LEU A 30 19.59 70.55 24.23
N GLN A 31 20.87 70.74 24.55
CA GLN A 31 21.93 69.82 24.12
C GLN A 31 21.76 68.44 24.74
N LYS A 32 21.39 68.37 26.02
CA LYS A 32 21.05 67.11 26.68
C LYS A 32 19.85 66.42 26.02
N GLN A 33 18.76 67.15 25.79
CA GLN A 33 17.57 66.61 25.15
C GLN A 33 17.84 66.13 23.71
N LEU A 34 18.69 66.84 22.96
CA LEU A 34 19.13 66.43 21.64
C LEU A 34 19.89 65.10 21.71
N GLY A 35 20.87 64.99 22.61
CA GLY A 35 21.64 63.75 22.79
C GLY A 35 20.75 62.55 23.14
N GLU A 36 19.81 62.72 24.08
CA GLU A 36 18.87 61.66 24.41
C GLU A 36 17.92 61.29 23.25
N ARG A 37 17.58 62.25 22.37
CA ARG A 37 16.76 61.96 21.18
C ARG A 37 17.58 61.25 20.11
N GLU A 38 18.85 61.61 19.93
CA GLU A 38 19.77 60.96 19.00
C GLU A 38 20.03 59.50 19.41
N GLU A 39 20.24 59.23 20.70
CA GLU A 39 20.39 57.86 21.24
C GLU A 39 19.12 57.03 20.98
N ARG A 40 17.94 57.57 21.34
CA ARG A 40 16.66 56.89 21.05
C ARG A 40 16.46 56.64 19.54
N HIS A 41 16.91 57.58 18.71
CA HIS A 41 16.82 57.43 17.26
C HIS A 41 17.73 56.29 16.77
N THR A 42 18.97 56.19 17.26
CA THR A 42 19.87 55.09 16.92
C THR A 42 19.32 53.74 17.39
N ASP A 43 18.76 53.67 18.59
CA ASP A 43 18.16 52.44 19.13
C ASP A 43 16.98 51.95 18.28
N LEU A 44 16.08 52.86 17.90
CA LEU A 44 14.94 52.53 17.05
C LEU A 44 15.39 52.10 15.65
N GLN A 45 16.43 52.73 15.10
CA GLN A 45 16.99 52.35 13.81
C GLN A 45 17.58 50.94 13.83
N ASP A 46 18.32 50.60 14.89
CA ASP A 46 18.88 49.26 15.07
C ASP A 46 17.77 48.21 15.25
N GLN A 47 16.73 48.50 16.04
CA GLN A 47 15.56 47.62 16.17
C GLN A 47 14.86 47.40 14.84
N LEU A 48 14.66 48.46 14.04
CA LEU A 48 14.05 48.35 12.71
C LEU A 48 14.89 47.46 11.79
N ARG A 49 16.23 47.61 11.83
CA ARG A 49 17.15 46.77 11.05
C ARG A 49 17.00 45.30 11.43
N LEU A 50 17.04 44.98 12.73
CA LEU A 50 16.89 43.60 13.21
C LEU A 50 15.54 43.00 12.81
N MET A 51 14.44 43.74 13.00
CA MET A 51 13.11 43.29 12.57
C MET A 51 13.03 43.07 11.04
N SER A 52 13.74 43.89 10.25
CA SER A 52 13.81 43.72 8.80
C SER A 52 14.57 42.44 8.42
N GLU A 53 15.72 42.20 9.05
CA GLU A 53 16.53 41.00 8.84
C GLU A 53 15.77 39.73 9.23
N GLU A 54 15.09 39.72 10.38
CA GLU A 54 14.24 38.61 10.81
C GLU A 54 13.09 38.35 9.84
N LYS A 55 12.44 39.41 9.35
CA LYS A 55 11.39 39.29 8.32
C LYS A 55 11.93 38.66 7.04
N GLU A 56 13.09 39.10 6.56
CA GLU A 56 13.71 38.53 5.36
C GLU A 56 14.06 37.05 5.54
N GLN A 57 14.59 36.67 6.71
CA GLN A 57 14.87 35.28 7.04
C GLN A 57 13.60 34.42 7.05
N LEU A 58 12.52 34.91 7.66
CA LEU A 58 11.23 34.21 7.70
C LEU A 58 10.62 34.07 6.30
N LEU A 59 10.73 35.10 5.45
CA LEU A 59 10.28 35.02 4.06
C LEU A 59 11.08 33.99 3.26
N ALA A 60 12.40 33.93 3.44
CA ALA A 60 13.25 32.94 2.80
C ALA A 60 12.89 31.51 3.25
N GLN A 61 12.67 31.30 4.55
CA GLN A 61 12.22 30.02 5.10
C GLN A 61 10.84 29.63 4.56
N PHE A 62 9.90 30.58 4.48
CA PHE A 62 8.57 30.34 3.92
C PHE A 62 8.65 29.91 2.46
N ALA A 63 9.44 30.61 1.64
CA ALA A 63 9.64 30.26 0.23
C ALA A 63 10.28 28.87 0.07
N GLN A 64 11.23 28.51 0.95
CA GLN A 64 11.82 27.16 0.96
C GLN A 64 10.77 26.09 1.30
N GLN A 65 9.90 26.34 2.29
CA GLN A 65 8.82 25.41 2.65
C GLN A 65 7.81 25.27 1.50
N GLU A 66 7.43 26.36 0.85
CA GLU A 66 6.52 26.34 -0.30
C GLU A 66 7.08 25.53 -1.47
N ALA A 67 8.39 25.65 -1.75
CA ALA A 67 9.08 24.84 -2.75
C ALA A 67 9.04 23.34 -2.39
N LEU A 68 9.38 22.99 -1.14
CA LEU A 68 9.34 21.61 -0.67
C LEU A 68 7.94 21.00 -0.75
N CYS A 69 6.91 21.77 -0.37
CA CYS A 69 5.52 21.34 -0.49
C CYS A 69 5.12 21.07 -1.95
N SER A 70 5.60 21.91 -2.87
CA SER A 70 5.36 21.74 -4.30
C SER A 70 6.03 20.47 -4.85
N GLU A 71 7.27 20.20 -4.45
CA GLU A 71 8.00 18.97 -4.80
C GLU A 71 7.30 17.71 -4.28
N LEU A 72 6.91 17.72 -3.00
CA LEU A 72 6.18 16.60 -2.38
C LEU A 72 4.84 16.35 -3.07
N GLN A 73 4.13 17.40 -3.47
CA GLN A 73 2.87 17.26 -4.21
C GLN A 73 3.10 16.63 -5.59
N GLN A 74 4.18 17.00 -6.29
CA GLN A 74 4.54 16.40 -7.57
C GLN A 74 4.92 14.92 -7.41
N GLU A 75 5.71 14.58 -6.37
CA GLU A 75 6.08 13.19 -6.07
C GLU A 75 4.84 12.35 -5.74
N LYS A 76 3.91 12.89 -4.93
CA LYS A 76 2.64 12.25 -4.62
C LYS A 76 1.85 11.93 -5.90
N GLN A 77 1.68 12.91 -6.80
CA GLN A 77 0.96 12.69 -8.06
C GLN A 77 1.62 11.59 -8.91
N THR A 78 2.96 11.60 -8.95
CA THR A 78 3.74 10.59 -9.69
C THR A 78 3.57 9.19 -9.10
N LEU A 79 3.56 9.07 -7.77
CA LEU A 79 3.30 7.80 -7.10
C LEU A 79 1.86 7.33 -7.31
N GLU A 80 0.88 8.24 -7.29
CA GLU A 80 -0.52 7.94 -7.58
C GLU A 80 -0.69 7.37 -9.00
N THR A 81 0.00 7.94 -10.00
CA THR A 81 -0.01 7.40 -11.37
C THR A 81 0.60 6.01 -11.44
N TYR A 82 1.76 5.77 -10.82
CA TYR A 82 2.39 4.45 -10.80
C TYR A 82 1.53 3.40 -10.09
N VAL A 83 0.88 3.76 -8.98
CA VAL A 83 -0.05 2.86 -8.29
C VAL A 83 -1.24 2.52 -9.19
N GLY A 84 -1.75 3.47 -9.97
CA GLY A 84 -2.80 3.23 -10.97
C GLY A 84 -2.38 2.23 -12.04
N GLU A 85 -1.21 2.45 -12.65
CA GLU A 85 -0.64 1.55 -13.66
C GLU A 85 -0.40 0.13 -13.11
N LEU A 86 0.13 0.03 -11.88
CA LEU A 86 0.35 -1.26 -11.23
C LEU A 86 -0.95 -1.99 -10.95
N LYS A 87 -2.02 -1.28 -10.56
CA LYS A 87 -3.35 -1.89 -10.39
C LYS A 87 -3.89 -2.45 -11.70
N ASN A 88 -3.70 -1.74 -12.81
CA ASN A 88 -4.14 -2.18 -14.13
C ASN A 88 -3.38 -3.44 -14.57
N THR A 89 -2.06 -3.43 -14.50
CA THR A 89 -1.23 -4.61 -14.83
C THR A 89 -1.55 -5.83 -13.96
N VAL A 90 -1.81 -5.63 -12.67
CA VAL A 90 -2.26 -6.72 -11.78
C VAL A 90 -3.64 -7.25 -12.19
N ALA A 91 -4.55 -6.40 -12.66
CA ALA A 91 -5.85 -6.83 -13.16
C ALA A 91 -5.72 -7.66 -14.44
N GLU A 92 -4.91 -7.19 -15.40
CA GLU A 92 -4.60 -7.90 -16.66
C GLU A 92 -4.00 -9.29 -16.38
N LEU A 93 -2.97 -9.37 -15.53
CA LEU A 93 -2.34 -10.65 -15.17
C LEU A 93 -3.31 -11.61 -14.46
N ARG A 94 -4.27 -11.09 -13.68
CA ARG A 94 -5.30 -11.92 -13.04
C ARG A 94 -6.28 -12.49 -14.05
N GLU A 95 -6.64 -11.72 -15.07
CA GLU A 95 -7.47 -12.18 -16.18
C GLU A 95 -6.74 -13.26 -16.99
N GLU A 96 -5.48 -13.02 -17.37
CA GLU A 96 -4.65 -14.01 -18.07
C GLU A 96 -4.52 -15.32 -17.26
N ALA A 97 -4.27 -15.21 -15.95
CA ALA A 97 -4.20 -16.38 -15.07
C ALA A 97 -5.54 -17.11 -14.97
N HIS A 98 -6.67 -16.38 -15.02
CA HIS A 98 -7.99 -16.98 -15.07
C HIS A 98 -8.19 -17.76 -16.38
N ASP A 99 -7.88 -17.14 -17.52
CA ASP A 99 -8.01 -17.75 -18.84
C ASP A 99 -7.14 -19.00 -18.98
N LEU A 100 -5.91 -18.97 -18.46
CA LEU A 100 -5.03 -20.14 -18.43
C LEU A 100 -5.64 -21.28 -17.61
N ARG A 101 -6.25 -20.99 -16.45
CA ARG A 101 -6.96 -22.01 -15.65
C ARG A 101 -8.18 -22.57 -16.36
N GLN A 102 -8.95 -21.72 -17.06
CA GLN A 102 -10.08 -22.18 -17.86
C GLN A 102 -9.61 -23.11 -18.98
N ARG A 103 -8.53 -22.73 -19.68
CA ARG A 103 -7.91 -23.54 -20.72
C ARG A 103 -7.38 -24.86 -20.17
N GLU A 104 -6.71 -24.87 -19.02
CA GLU A 104 -6.25 -26.08 -18.35
C GLU A 104 -7.43 -27.00 -18.02
N ARG A 105 -8.49 -26.46 -17.42
CA ARG A 105 -9.71 -27.23 -17.11
C ARG A 105 -10.32 -27.86 -18.36
N LEU A 106 -10.37 -27.12 -19.46
CA LEU A 106 -10.85 -27.63 -20.74
C LEU A 106 -9.94 -28.73 -21.30
N LEU A 107 -8.62 -28.56 -21.25
CA LEU A 107 -7.66 -29.57 -21.72
C LEU A 107 -7.71 -30.86 -20.88
N VAL A 108 -7.99 -30.76 -19.59
CA VAL A 108 -8.18 -31.94 -18.72
C VAL A 108 -9.49 -32.66 -19.07
N ALA A 109 -10.57 -31.93 -19.32
CA ALA A 109 -11.86 -32.51 -19.69
C ALA A 109 -11.86 -33.08 -21.12
N PHE A 110 -11.09 -32.47 -22.02
CA PHE A 110 -11.01 -32.79 -23.44
C PHE A 110 -9.54 -32.88 -23.89
N PRO A 111 -8.83 -33.97 -23.52
CA PRO A 111 -7.41 -34.14 -23.84
C PRO A 111 -7.11 -34.06 -25.35
N GLU A 112 -8.07 -34.40 -26.20
CA GLU A 112 -8.03 -34.32 -27.66
C GLU A 112 -7.91 -32.89 -28.21
N LEU A 113 -8.22 -31.87 -27.42
CA LEU A 113 -8.00 -30.46 -27.77
C LEU A 113 -6.55 -30.03 -27.58
N SER A 114 -5.73 -30.87 -26.93
CA SER A 114 -4.30 -30.59 -26.80
C SER A 114 -3.63 -30.63 -28.17
N PRO A 115 -2.77 -29.66 -28.52
CA PRO A 115 -1.97 -29.72 -29.75
C PRO A 115 -1.14 -31.01 -29.88
N LEU A 116 -0.80 -31.65 -28.76
CA LEU A 116 -0.12 -32.94 -28.70
C LEU A 116 -1.02 -34.13 -29.07
N ALA A 117 -2.33 -34.01 -28.88
CA ALA A 117 -3.27 -35.09 -29.22
C ALA A 117 -3.47 -35.27 -30.73
N GLN A 118 -3.12 -34.25 -31.54
CA GLN A 118 -3.09 -34.34 -33.00
C GLN A 118 -1.88 -35.12 -33.54
N VAL A 119 -0.90 -35.41 -32.67
CA VAL A 119 0.20 -36.31 -33.00
C VAL A 119 -0.33 -37.72 -32.78
N GLN A 120 -0.73 -38.40 -33.86
CA GLN A 120 -0.88 -39.86 -33.87
C GLN A 120 0.33 -40.47 -33.15
N PRO A 121 0.20 -41.54 -32.35
CA PRO A 121 1.36 -42.24 -31.79
C PRO A 121 2.32 -42.50 -32.94
N GLN A 122 3.47 -41.82 -32.90
CA GLN A 122 4.44 -41.81 -33.99
C GLN A 122 5.00 -43.23 -34.06
N SER A 123 4.40 -44.08 -34.91
CA SER A 123 5.08 -45.29 -35.30
C SER A 123 6.32 -44.85 -36.06
N THR A 124 7.47 -45.24 -35.55
CA THR A 124 8.76 -44.93 -36.16
C THR A 124 8.93 -45.70 -37.49
N GLY A 125 7.95 -46.53 -37.87
CA GLY A 125 8.01 -47.46 -39.01
C GLY A 125 8.80 -48.73 -38.67
N ASN A 126 9.42 -48.79 -37.49
CA ASN A 126 10.12 -49.96 -36.95
C ASN A 126 9.33 -50.54 -35.78
N VAL A 127 8.60 -51.62 -36.06
CA VAL A 127 7.71 -52.29 -35.10
C VAL A 127 8.43 -52.70 -33.82
N VAL A 128 9.70 -53.13 -33.90
CA VAL A 128 10.47 -53.56 -32.72
C VAL A 128 10.76 -52.36 -31.82
N LEU A 129 11.22 -51.26 -32.40
CA LEU A 129 11.51 -50.02 -31.66
C LEU A 129 10.23 -49.45 -31.03
N ASP A 130 9.12 -49.48 -31.77
CA ASP A 130 7.82 -49.00 -31.29
C ASP A 130 7.29 -49.87 -30.13
N MET A 131 7.45 -51.20 -30.22
CA MET A 131 7.11 -52.11 -29.13
C MET A 131 7.99 -51.88 -27.89
N GLU A 132 9.28 -51.62 -28.05
CA GLU A 132 10.17 -51.29 -26.93
C GLU A 132 9.74 -50.00 -26.23
N GLN A 133 9.41 -48.96 -27.00
CA GLN A 133 8.89 -47.70 -26.46
C GLN A 133 7.56 -47.91 -25.74
N GLN A 134 6.66 -48.70 -26.32
CA GLN A 134 5.36 -49.01 -25.72
C GLN A 134 5.52 -49.84 -24.43
N LEU A 135 6.47 -50.77 -24.40
CA LEU A 135 6.83 -51.51 -23.19
C LEU A 135 7.35 -50.55 -22.11
N GLN A 136 8.24 -49.62 -22.46
CA GLN A 136 8.77 -48.64 -21.51
C GLN A 136 7.66 -47.73 -20.96
N ALA A 137 6.74 -47.27 -21.81
CA ALA A 137 5.56 -46.50 -21.39
C ALA A 137 4.66 -47.30 -20.46
N ASN A 138 4.40 -48.58 -20.78
CA ASN A 138 3.62 -49.48 -19.93
C ASN A 138 4.31 -49.72 -18.58
N CYS A 139 5.64 -49.89 -18.53
CA CYS A 139 6.39 -50.01 -17.28
C CYS A 139 6.25 -48.77 -16.38
N VAL A 140 6.25 -47.56 -16.96
CA VAL A 140 5.97 -46.33 -16.20
C VAL A 140 4.53 -46.32 -15.69
N ARG A 141 3.57 -46.64 -16.56
CA ARG A 141 2.14 -46.67 -16.21
C ARG A 141 1.85 -47.66 -15.08
N ILE A 142 2.41 -48.88 -15.16
CA ILE A 142 2.25 -49.92 -14.12
C ILE A 142 2.76 -49.38 -12.78
N ARG A 143 3.95 -48.78 -12.73
CA ARG A 143 4.49 -48.20 -11.50
C ARG A 143 3.59 -47.13 -10.89
N VAL A 144 3.04 -46.24 -11.72
CA VAL A 144 2.10 -45.19 -11.24
C VAL A 144 0.84 -45.84 -10.67
N LEU A 145 0.25 -46.80 -11.39
CA LEU A 145 -0.95 -47.50 -10.93
C LEU A 145 -0.71 -48.31 -9.65
N GLU A 146 0.46 -48.94 -9.50
CA GLU A 146 0.86 -49.64 -8.28
C GLU A 146 1.03 -48.68 -7.10
N GLN A 147 1.61 -47.51 -7.32
CA GLN A 147 1.75 -46.46 -6.32
C GLN A 147 0.40 -45.92 -5.87
N GLU A 148 -0.49 -45.63 -6.82
CA GLU A 148 -1.86 -45.18 -6.53
C GLU A 148 -2.65 -46.26 -5.79
N ASN A 149 -2.60 -47.51 -6.22
CA ASN A 149 -3.24 -48.63 -5.53
C ASN A 149 -2.72 -48.78 -4.10
N SER A 150 -1.41 -48.68 -3.89
CA SER A 150 -0.82 -48.72 -2.54
C SER A 150 -1.35 -47.58 -1.66
N THR A 151 -1.47 -46.38 -2.24
CA THR A 151 -2.02 -45.20 -1.56
C THR A 151 -3.49 -45.39 -1.20
N LEU A 152 -4.28 -45.95 -2.12
CA LEU A 152 -5.70 -46.26 -1.91
C LEU A 152 -5.89 -47.36 -0.87
N HIS A 153 -5.11 -48.44 -0.93
CA HIS A 153 -5.12 -49.51 0.07
C HIS A 153 -4.83 -48.96 1.47
N GLY A 154 -3.76 -48.17 1.63
CA GLY A 154 -3.45 -47.53 2.92
C GLY A 154 -4.52 -46.52 3.38
N SER A 155 -5.29 -45.94 2.46
CA SER A 155 -6.42 -45.06 2.80
C SER A 155 -7.65 -45.86 3.25
N LEU A 156 -7.93 -46.99 2.59
CA LEU A 156 -9.00 -47.93 2.97
C LEU A 156 -8.73 -48.59 4.32
N GLU A 157 -7.48 -48.96 4.59
CA GLU A 157 -7.08 -49.53 5.88
C GLU A 157 -7.33 -48.54 7.01
N ARG A 158 -6.88 -47.29 6.86
CA ARG A 158 -7.17 -46.19 7.81
C ARG A 158 -8.66 -45.91 8.00
N LEU A 159 -9.50 -46.15 6.98
CA LEU A 159 -10.95 -46.04 7.10
C LEU A 159 -11.55 -47.22 7.87
N ARG A 160 -11.08 -48.44 7.62
CA ARG A 160 -11.49 -49.65 8.35
C ARG A 160 -11.11 -49.57 9.82
N GLU A 161 -9.89 -49.13 10.13
CA GLU A 161 -9.43 -48.90 11.51
C GLU A 161 -10.34 -47.90 12.22
N ARG A 162 -10.60 -46.73 11.62
CA ARG A 162 -11.51 -45.73 12.21
C ARG A 162 -12.92 -46.28 12.42
N ALA A 163 -13.46 -47.06 11.49
CA ALA A 163 -14.76 -47.70 11.64
C ALA A 163 -14.78 -48.69 12.82
N GLN A 164 -13.73 -49.49 12.98
CA GLN A 164 -13.60 -50.43 14.10
C GLN A 164 -13.42 -49.72 15.44
N HIS A 165 -12.59 -48.67 15.51
CA HIS A 165 -12.42 -47.86 16.72
C HIS A 165 -13.72 -47.14 17.11
N ASN A 166 -14.51 -46.67 16.14
CA ASN A 166 -15.81 -46.07 16.39
C ASN A 166 -16.81 -47.13 16.88
N ALA A 167 -16.82 -48.34 16.31
CA ALA A 167 -17.69 -49.43 16.75
C ALA A 167 -17.36 -49.90 18.19
N THR A 168 -16.07 -49.98 18.55
CA THR A 168 -15.66 -50.31 19.92
C THR A 168 -15.97 -49.18 20.90
N THR A 169 -15.78 -47.93 20.51
CA THR A 169 -16.14 -46.75 21.33
C THR A 169 -17.65 -46.70 21.59
N VAL A 170 -18.49 -46.85 20.56
CA VAL A 170 -19.96 -46.86 20.71
C VAL A 170 -20.43 -48.01 21.61
N ARG A 171 -19.80 -49.18 21.53
CA ARG A 171 -20.10 -50.33 22.38
C ARG A 171 -19.68 -50.10 23.85
N GLN A 172 -18.59 -49.38 24.09
CA GLN A 172 -18.17 -48.97 25.44
C GLN A 172 -19.08 -47.88 26.02
N SER A 173 -19.49 -46.90 25.21
CA SER A 173 -20.46 -45.86 25.59
C SER A 173 -21.85 -46.43 25.90
N SER A 174 -22.29 -47.44 25.16
CA SER A 174 -23.58 -48.12 25.39
C SER A 174 -23.57 -48.93 26.71
N SER A 175 -22.44 -49.56 27.04
CA SER A 175 -22.21 -50.18 28.36
C SER A 175 -22.24 -49.13 29.49
N ALA A 176 -21.56 -47.98 29.32
CA ALA A 176 -21.56 -46.90 30.31
C ALA A 176 -22.96 -46.28 30.52
N ALA A 177 -23.72 -46.05 29.45
CA ALA A 177 -25.09 -45.55 29.51
C ALA A 177 -26.06 -46.54 30.20
N GLN A 178 -25.81 -47.86 30.09
CA GLN A 178 -26.57 -48.89 30.80
C GLN A 178 -26.34 -48.85 32.31
N TRP A 179 -25.12 -48.57 32.77
CA TRP A 179 -24.83 -48.30 34.19
C TRP A 179 -25.48 -47.01 34.69
N GLU A 180 -25.51 -45.96 33.85
CA GLU A 180 -26.12 -44.67 34.17
C GLU A 180 -27.66 -44.73 34.28
N TYR A 181 -28.32 -45.51 33.41
CA TYR A 181 -29.76 -45.82 33.53
C TYR A 181 -30.09 -46.63 34.80
N GLY A 182 -29.22 -47.55 35.20
CA GLY A 182 -29.35 -48.32 36.44
C GLY A 182 -29.27 -47.46 37.71
N MET A 183 -28.44 -46.42 37.71
CA MET A 183 -28.36 -45.44 38.79
C MET A 183 -29.59 -44.51 38.82
N ARG A 184 -30.12 -44.11 37.65
CA ARG A 184 -31.30 -43.22 37.54
C ARG A 184 -32.60 -43.90 37.99
N ARG A 185 -32.74 -45.22 37.78
CA ARG A 185 -33.87 -46.02 38.27
C ARG A 185 -33.96 -46.07 39.80
N ARG A 186 -32.84 -45.90 40.51
CA ARG A 186 -32.79 -45.84 41.97
C ARG A 186 -33.22 -44.48 42.54
N ARG A 187 -33.31 -43.43 41.71
CA ARG A 187 -33.79 -42.08 42.09
C ARG A 187 -35.28 -41.83 41.78
N ALA A 188 -35.92 -42.67 40.98
CA ALA A 188 -37.30 -42.46 40.52
C ALA A 188 -38.38 -43.17 41.36
N ASP A 189 -38.02 -43.84 42.46
CA ASP A 189 -38.96 -44.52 43.36
C ASP A 189 -39.38 -43.63 44.54
N ARG A 190 -39.78 -42.38 44.24
CA ARG A 190 -40.44 -41.50 45.21
C ARG A 190 -41.31 -40.44 44.52
N GLY A 191 -42.57 -40.82 44.26
CA GLY A 191 -43.74 -39.94 44.41
C GLY A 191 -44.19 -39.06 43.23
N GLU A 192 -45.20 -39.57 42.51
CA GLU A 192 -46.49 -38.96 42.08
C GLU A 192 -46.63 -37.44 41.80
N HIS A 193 -47.15 -37.07 40.61
CA HIS A 193 -48.58 -36.78 40.30
C HIS A 193 -48.70 -36.00 38.96
N ALA A 194 -49.69 -36.38 38.14
CA ALA A 194 -50.12 -35.71 36.89
C ALA A 194 -50.99 -34.45 37.20
N PRO A 195 -51.48 -33.59 36.25
CA PRO A 195 -52.16 -34.00 35.01
C PRO A 195 -52.13 -33.06 33.77
N ARG A 196 -52.58 -33.66 32.63
CA ARG A 196 -53.43 -33.18 31.50
C ARG A 196 -53.43 -31.71 31.00
N SER A 197 -53.28 -31.54 29.68
CA SER A 197 -54.18 -30.82 28.73
C SER A 197 -53.56 -30.84 27.31
N ALA A 198 -54.20 -31.37 26.25
CA ALA A 198 -55.24 -30.81 25.36
C ALA A 198 -54.70 -29.93 24.19
N GLY A 199 -55.15 -30.21 22.96
CA GLY A 199 -55.00 -29.40 21.73
C GLY A 199 -54.11 -30.06 20.66
N SER A 200 -54.62 -30.62 19.55
CA SER A 200 -55.30 -30.00 18.38
C SER A 200 -54.35 -29.21 17.46
N GLY A 201 -54.24 -29.63 16.19
CA GLY A 201 -53.58 -28.85 15.14
C GLY A 201 -53.03 -29.71 14.00
N ASP A 202 -53.81 -29.83 12.93
CA ASP A 202 -53.42 -30.35 11.62
C ASP A 202 -52.22 -29.59 11.00
N HIS A 203 -51.66 -30.12 9.92
CA HIS A 203 -51.47 -29.48 8.59
C HIS A 203 -50.35 -30.19 7.81
N VAL A 204 -50.75 -30.70 6.65
CA VAL A 204 -49.94 -31.30 5.59
C VAL A 204 -49.44 -30.19 4.67
N SER A 205 -48.22 -30.27 4.15
CA SER A 205 -47.89 -29.67 2.85
C SER A 205 -46.73 -30.38 2.16
N SER A 206 -47.14 -31.07 1.10
CA SER A 206 -46.38 -31.55 -0.04
C SER A 206 -46.22 -30.43 -1.07
N ALA A 207 -45.08 -30.40 -1.78
CA ALA A 207 -44.92 -30.07 -3.21
C ALA A 207 -43.42 -30.18 -3.52
N ALA A 208 -42.88 -31.06 -4.37
CA ALA A 208 -43.22 -31.43 -5.75
C ALA A 208 -43.08 -30.26 -6.75
N SER A 209 -41.93 -30.27 -7.44
CA SER A 209 -41.71 -29.99 -8.87
C SER A 209 -42.35 -28.77 -9.53
N ALA A 210 -41.50 -27.91 -10.10
CA ALA A 210 -41.81 -27.14 -11.29
C ALA A 210 -40.65 -27.20 -12.29
N LEU A 211 -40.89 -27.92 -13.38
CA LEU A 211 -40.19 -27.79 -14.66
C LEU A 211 -40.58 -26.44 -15.28
N SER A 212 -39.62 -25.72 -15.87
CA SER A 212 -39.88 -24.97 -17.10
C SER A 212 -38.59 -24.81 -17.90
N ALA A 213 -38.63 -25.37 -19.10
CA ALA A 213 -37.73 -25.07 -20.20
C ALA A 213 -38.00 -23.64 -20.72
N VAL A 214 -37.00 -23.03 -21.37
CA VAL A 214 -37.04 -22.58 -22.79
C VAL A 214 -35.89 -21.60 -23.07
N SER A 215 -35.30 -21.78 -24.26
CA SER A 215 -34.54 -20.84 -25.10
C SER A 215 -33.05 -20.61 -24.86
N ALA A 216 -32.27 -21.33 -25.66
CA ALA A 216 -30.97 -20.88 -26.18
C ALA A 216 -31.17 -19.82 -27.29
N PRO A 217 -30.17 -18.95 -27.50
CA PRO A 217 -29.79 -18.59 -28.86
C PRO A 217 -28.28 -18.69 -29.13
N SER A 218 -27.96 -19.50 -30.14
CA SER A 218 -26.99 -19.24 -31.23
C SER A 218 -25.75 -18.38 -30.94
N LEU A 219 -24.61 -19.04 -30.75
CA LEU A 219 -23.27 -18.46 -30.89
C LEU A 219 -22.98 -18.14 -32.36
N LEU A 220 -22.92 -16.85 -32.70
CA LEU A 220 -22.40 -16.36 -33.99
C LEU A 220 -20.94 -15.95 -33.78
N VAL A 221 -20.01 -16.87 -34.06
CA VAL A 221 -18.56 -16.61 -34.01
C VAL A 221 -18.16 -15.84 -35.26
N HIS A 222 -17.97 -14.53 -35.12
CA HIS A 222 -17.39 -13.69 -36.17
C HIS A 222 -15.86 -13.75 -36.09
N ARG A 223 -15.23 -14.57 -36.95
CA ARG A 223 -13.76 -14.59 -37.14
C ARG A 223 -13.34 -13.38 -37.98
N HIS A 224 -12.69 -12.40 -37.36
CA HIS A 224 -11.82 -11.48 -38.09
C HIS A 224 -10.37 -11.98 -38.02
N ASN A 225 -9.81 -12.31 -39.18
CA ASN A 225 -8.37 -12.49 -39.36
C ASN A 225 -7.72 -11.11 -39.32
N LEU A 226 -6.90 -10.83 -38.30
CA LEU A 226 -5.92 -9.75 -38.36
C LEU A 226 -4.63 -10.31 -38.94
N GLN A 227 -4.38 -10.00 -40.21
CA GLN A 227 -3.06 -10.10 -40.82
C GLN A 227 -2.21 -8.96 -40.24
N LEU A 228 -1.17 -9.30 -39.47
CA LEU A 228 -0.13 -8.34 -39.11
C LEU A 228 0.92 -8.36 -40.22
N ASP A 229 0.80 -7.39 -41.13
CA ASP A 229 1.87 -6.98 -42.03
C ASP A 229 3.01 -6.38 -41.18
N THR A 230 4.13 -7.08 -41.06
CA THR A 230 5.38 -6.46 -40.60
C THR A 230 6.01 -5.71 -41.76
N GLY A 231 5.43 -4.54 -42.06
CA GLY A 231 5.97 -3.55 -42.97
C GLY A 231 7.03 -2.69 -42.29
N SER A 232 8.28 -2.88 -42.72
CA SER A 232 9.39 -1.94 -42.60
C SER A 232 8.98 -0.53 -43.08
N THR A 233 9.30 0.54 -42.33
CA THR A 233 9.85 1.82 -42.84
C THR A 233 9.97 2.93 -41.77
N ALA A 234 10.92 3.84 -42.04
CA ALA A 234 11.13 5.20 -41.49
C ALA A 234 11.79 5.29 -40.09
N ALA A 235 13.09 5.59 -39.92
CA ALA A 235 13.88 6.73 -40.40
C ALA A 235 13.35 8.11 -39.95
N LYS A 236 14.03 8.74 -38.97
CA LYS A 236 14.77 10.03 -39.10
C LYS A 236 14.87 10.85 -37.79
N THR A 237 16.13 11.12 -37.42
CA THR A 237 16.75 12.42 -37.05
C THR A 237 16.59 13.09 -35.68
N TYR A 238 17.68 13.82 -35.34
CA TYR A 238 17.89 14.90 -34.34
C TYR A 238 18.22 14.42 -32.90
N THR A 239 19.22 14.89 -32.14
CA THR A 239 20.30 15.90 -32.30
C THR A 239 21.34 15.77 -31.18
N LYS A 240 22.54 16.33 -31.42
CA LYS A 240 23.59 16.74 -30.47
C LYS A 240 23.08 17.23 -29.09
N THR A 241 23.78 16.85 -28.00
CA THR A 241 24.44 17.78 -27.05
C THR A 241 25.37 17.08 -26.07
N CYS A 242 26.67 17.38 -26.21
CA CYS A 242 27.67 17.70 -25.19
C CYS A 242 27.49 17.29 -23.70
N ARG A 243 28.44 16.44 -23.26
CA ARG A 243 29.58 16.76 -22.36
C ARG A 243 29.48 16.41 -20.86
N ALA A 244 30.60 15.84 -20.43
CA ALA A 244 31.25 15.89 -19.11
C ALA A 244 30.68 15.03 -17.98
N SER A 245 31.43 13.97 -17.67
CA SER A 245 31.39 13.30 -16.39
C SER A 245 32.71 12.56 -16.13
N PHE A 246 33.39 13.01 -15.08
CA PHE A 246 34.31 12.28 -14.21
C PHE A 246 35.65 11.76 -14.77
N LEU A 247 36.70 12.56 -14.58
CA LEU A 247 38.00 12.03 -14.17
C LEU A 247 38.37 12.62 -12.81
N SER A 248 38.25 11.78 -11.81
CA SER A 248 38.69 11.97 -10.44
C SER A 248 40.23 11.98 -10.32
N ARG A 249 40.69 12.52 -9.18
CA ARG A 249 41.99 12.35 -8.51
C ARG A 249 43.06 13.39 -8.82
N SER A 250 43.37 14.22 -7.81
CA SER A 250 44.70 14.30 -7.21
C SER A 250 44.73 15.42 -6.17
N SER A 251 44.69 15.05 -4.89
CA SER A 251 45.02 15.93 -3.77
C SER A 251 45.98 15.17 -2.86
N GLY A 252 47.24 15.61 -2.80
CA GLY A 252 48.20 15.10 -1.84
C GLY A 252 49.64 15.53 -2.10
N LEU A 253 50.27 16.05 -1.04
CA LEU A 253 51.71 16.26 -0.84
C LEU A 253 52.34 17.43 -1.64
N ASN A 254 53.13 18.36 -1.10
CA ASN A 254 53.89 18.44 0.16
C ASN A 254 54.17 19.92 0.48
N GLN A 255 53.94 20.35 1.71
CA GLN A 255 54.75 21.42 2.30
C GLN A 255 55.98 20.78 2.95
N ARG A 256 57.18 21.20 2.56
CA ARG A 256 58.38 20.93 3.34
C ARG A 256 59.24 22.19 3.41
N LYS A 257 59.33 22.69 4.64
CA LYS A 257 60.24 23.71 5.15
C LYS A 257 61.66 23.58 4.58
N LYS A 258 62.22 24.70 4.16
CA LYS A 258 63.54 25.21 4.59
C LYS A 258 63.67 26.67 4.17
#